data_AF-A0A336M647-F1
#
_entry.id   AF-A0A336M647-F1
#
_cell.length_a   1.000
_cell.length_b   1.000
_cell.length_c   1.000
_cell.angle_alpha   90.00
_cell.angle_beta   90.00
_cell.angle_gamma   90.00
#
_symmetry.space_group_name_H-M   'P 1'
#
loop_
_entity.id
_entity.type
_entity.pdbx_description
1 polymer ?
#
loop_
_entity_poly.entity_id
_entity_poly.type
_entity_poly.pdbx_seq_one_letter_code
_entity_poly.pdbx_strand_id
1 'polypeptide(L)'
;MLERLDGRSPHEFRKLEVQFGAEYGSVVVSRGQTKVLAYVTCNITELKAIRPNEGLLFIKVQLGSMAPNNYDSKCVSDESLQISRILERAFKNSRCVDLEYLCILSEEKVWSIRVECSES
;
A
#
# COMPACT_ATOMS: atom_id res chain seq x y z
N MET A 1 -11.58 -36.39 4.56
CA MET A 1 -12.02 -35.31 5.46
C MET A 1 -11.12 -34.11 5.15
N LEU A 2 -11.62 -33.14 4.39
CA LEU A 2 -10.84 -31.96 3.99
C LEU A 2 -10.99 -30.90 5.09
N GLU A 3 -10.42 -31.19 6.26
CA GLU A 3 -10.40 -30.25 7.36
C GLU A 3 -9.08 -29.48 7.31
N ARG A 4 -9.17 -28.14 7.32
CA ARG A 4 -7.98 -27.29 7.33
C ARG A 4 -7.28 -27.42 8.69
N LEU A 5 -5.98 -27.19 8.74
CA LEU A 5 -5.18 -27.23 9.99
C LEU A 5 -5.72 -26.32 11.10
N ASP A 6 -6.48 -25.29 10.73
CA ASP A 6 -7.07 -24.30 11.62
C ASP A 6 -8.59 -24.49 11.83
N GLY A 7 -9.15 -25.63 11.43
CA GLY A 7 -10.56 -26.00 11.66
C GLY A 7 -11.59 -25.21 10.83
N ARG A 8 -11.13 -24.36 9.91
CA ARG A 8 -12.00 -23.52 9.07
C ARG A 8 -12.55 -24.29 7.87
N SER A 9 -13.69 -23.85 7.35
CA SER A 9 -14.20 -24.40 6.08
C SER A 9 -13.31 -24.00 4.89
N PRO A 10 -13.35 -24.72 3.75
CA PRO A 10 -12.51 -24.41 2.58
C PRO A 10 -12.65 -22.97 2.07
N HIS A 11 -13.85 -22.38 2.20
CA HIS A 11 -14.18 -21.03 1.72
C HIS A 11 -14.17 -19.96 2.81
N GLU A 12 -13.89 -20.34 4.06
CA GLU A 12 -13.88 -19.41 5.18
C GLU A 12 -12.54 -18.66 5.26
N PHE A 13 -12.65 -17.34 5.33
CA PHE A 13 -11.51 -16.44 5.50
C PHE A 13 -11.03 -16.42 6.96
N ARG A 14 -9.77 -16.02 7.18
CA ARG A 14 -9.27 -15.79 8.55
C ARG A 14 -9.94 -14.52 9.06
N LYS A 15 -10.23 -14.46 10.36
CA LYS A 15 -10.79 -13.26 11.00
C LYS A 15 -9.96 -12.04 10.60
N LEU A 16 -10.64 -11.03 10.07
CA LEU A 16 -10.07 -9.75 9.69
C LEU A 16 -10.29 -8.78 10.85
N GLU A 17 -9.22 -8.17 11.33
CA GLU A 17 -9.26 -7.13 12.35
C GLU A 17 -8.59 -5.88 11.79
N VAL A 18 -9.26 -4.74 11.94
CA VAL A 18 -8.79 -3.45 11.44
C VAL A 18 -8.66 -2.52 12.63
N GLN A 19 -7.47 -1.97 12.84
CA GLN A 19 -7.15 -1.06 13.93
C GLN A 19 -6.63 0.25 13.33
N PHE A 20 -7.28 1.36 13.64
CA PHE A 20 -6.84 2.67 13.19
C PHE A 20 -5.79 3.23 14.16
N GLY A 21 -4.76 3.88 13.63
CA GLY A 21 -3.77 4.58 14.42
C GLY A 21 -4.32 5.88 15.03
N ALA A 22 -3.48 6.57 15.81
CA ALA A 22 -3.82 7.87 16.37
C ALA A 22 -3.95 8.97 15.29
N GLU A 23 -3.13 8.86 14.24
CA GLU A 23 -3.08 9.82 13.14
C GLU A 23 -3.89 9.33 11.93
N TYR A 24 -4.45 10.28 11.19
CA TYR A 24 -5.11 9.98 9.92
C TYR A 24 -4.13 9.37 8.92
N GLY A 25 -4.64 8.40 8.17
CA GLY A 25 -3.84 7.69 7.18
C GLY A 25 -3.05 6.51 7.74
N SER A 26 -3.07 6.22 9.05
CA SER A 26 -2.43 5.04 9.65
C SER A 26 -3.44 3.96 10.01
N VAL A 27 -3.21 2.73 9.54
CA VAL A 27 -4.07 1.57 9.83
C VAL A 27 -3.26 0.29 9.93
N VAL A 28 -3.56 -0.54 10.94
CA VAL A 28 -3.04 -1.89 11.08
C VAL A 28 -4.16 -2.87 10.76
N VAL A 29 -3.92 -3.74 9.79
CA VAL A 29 -4.85 -4.79 9.38
C VAL A 29 -4.24 -6.14 9.74
N SER A 30 -4.98 -6.92 10.51
CA SER A 30 -4.60 -8.27 10.93
C SER A 30 -5.53 -9.29 10.28
N ARG A 31 -4.96 -10.35 9.71
CA ARG A 31 -5.68 -11.50 9.14
C ARG A 31 -5.12 -12.79 9.74
N GLY A 32 -5.57 -13.12 10.94
CA GLY A 32 -4.96 -14.16 11.78
C GLY A 32 -3.55 -13.75 12.23
N GLN A 33 -2.54 -14.54 11.87
CA GLN A 33 -1.14 -14.25 12.24
C GLN A 33 -0.45 -13.24 11.33
N THR A 34 -1.05 -12.89 10.19
CA THR A 34 -0.47 -11.90 9.27
C THR A 34 -0.94 -10.51 9.67
N LYS A 35 0.00 -9.60 9.95
CA LYS A 35 -0.27 -8.20 10.26
C LYS A 35 0.44 -7.28 9.28
N VAL A 36 -0.28 -6.27 8.81
CA VAL A 36 0.23 -5.27 7.89
C VAL A 36 -0.10 -3.89 8.45
N LEU A 37 0.91 -3.05 8.58
CA LEU A 37 0.76 -1.62 8.82
C LEU A 37 0.72 -0.93 7.46
N ALA A 38 -0.31 -0.14 7.20
CA ALA A 38 -0.38 0.75 6.06
C ALA A 38 -0.44 2.19 6.55
N TYR A 39 0.35 3.05 5.92
CA TYR A 39 0.30 4.48 6.17
C TYR A 39 0.24 5.29 4.87
N VAL A 40 -0.52 6.37 4.90
CA VAL A 40 -0.75 7.26 3.76
C VAL A 40 -0.17 8.64 4.07
N THR A 41 0.64 9.15 3.14
CA THR A 41 1.20 10.50 3.22
C THR A 41 0.83 11.27 1.96
N CYS A 42 0.50 12.56 2.13
CA CYS A 42 0.11 13.44 1.04
C CYS A 42 1.04 14.65 1.03
N ASN A 43 1.68 14.92 -0.11
CA ASN A 43 2.58 16.05 -0.28
C ASN A 43 2.24 16.81 -1.57
N ILE A 44 2.47 18.11 -1.60
CA ILE A 44 2.33 18.91 -2.83
C ILE A 44 3.65 18.81 -3.61
N THR A 45 3.58 18.53 -4.91
CA THR A 45 4.75 18.41 -5.77
C THR A 45 4.52 19.06 -7.12
N GLU A 46 5.61 19.48 -7.76
CA GLU A 46 5.59 20.07 -9.09
C GLU A 46 5.57 18.96 -10.15
N LEU A 47 4.72 19.13 -11.16
CA LEU A 47 4.53 18.08 -12.16
C LEU A 47 5.52 18.23 -13.33
N LYS A 48 6.35 17.21 -13.56
CA LYS A 48 7.17 17.11 -14.77
C LYS A 48 6.35 16.54 -15.93
N ALA A 49 5.61 17.42 -16.62
CA ALA A 49 5.10 17.36 -18.01
C ALA A 49 4.38 16.09 -18.56
N ILE A 50 4.34 14.95 -17.89
CA ILE A 50 3.79 13.71 -18.48
C ILE A 50 2.24 13.72 -18.45
N ARG A 51 1.61 14.33 -17.43
CA ARG A 51 0.13 14.47 -17.29
C ARG A 51 -0.31 15.67 -16.45
N PRO A 52 -0.40 16.88 -17.02
CA PRO A 52 -0.55 18.14 -16.27
C PRO A 52 -1.80 18.27 -15.39
N ASN A 53 -2.82 17.44 -15.63
CA ASN A 53 -4.14 17.51 -14.99
C ASN A 53 -4.41 16.38 -13.99
N GLU A 54 -3.44 15.49 -13.74
CA GLU A 54 -3.60 14.37 -12.80
C GLU A 54 -2.59 14.49 -11.65
N GLY A 55 -3.06 14.22 -10.43
CA GLY A 55 -2.19 13.98 -9.28
C GLY A 55 -1.46 12.65 -9.36
N LEU A 56 -0.55 12.44 -8.41
CA LEU A 56 0.30 11.25 -8.37
C LEU A 56 -0.15 10.31 -7.26
N LEU A 57 -0.22 9.01 -7.58
CA LEU A 57 -0.43 7.94 -6.62
C LEU A 57 0.73 6.95 -6.70
N PHE A 58 1.42 6.78 -5.57
CA PHE A 58 2.50 5.82 -5.40
C PHE A 58 2.13 4.80 -4.34
N ILE A 59 2.26 3.51 -4.66
CA ILE A 59 2.03 2.42 -3.71
C ILE A 59 3.33 1.63 -3.57
N LYS A 60 3.81 1.51 -2.35
CA LYS A 60 5.02 0.78 -2.01
C LYS A 60 4.71 -0.27 -0.96
N VAL A 61 5.11 -1.51 -1.23
CA VAL A 61 5.05 -2.60 -0.27
C VAL A 61 6.48 -2.97 0.11
N GLN A 62 6.71 -3.13 1.40
CA GLN A 62 7.97 -3.62 1.94
C GLN A 62 7.72 -4.91 2.71
N LEU A 63 8.28 -6.00 2.20
CA LEU A 63 8.31 -7.30 2.85
C LEU A 63 9.76 -7.56 3.25
N GLY A 64 10.05 -7.61 4.55
CA GLY A 64 11.42 -7.77 5.01
C GLY A 64 11.72 -7.17 6.38
N SER A 65 11.54 -8.02 7.40
CA SER A 65 12.41 -8.20 8.56
C SER A 65 12.53 -7.08 9.62
N MET A 66 11.81 -7.27 10.73
CA MET A 66 12.27 -6.88 12.07
C MET A 66 13.43 -7.76 12.58
N ALA A 67 14.30 -8.32 11.73
CA ALA A 67 15.51 -9.04 12.18
C ALA A 67 16.77 -8.19 11.93
N PRO A 68 17.52 -7.84 12.98
CA PRO A 68 18.82 -7.22 12.86
C PRO A 68 19.85 -8.34 12.65
N ASN A 69 20.12 -8.72 11.40
CA ASN A 69 21.38 -9.31 10.93
C ASN A 69 21.14 -10.11 9.65
N ASN A 70 21.40 -9.46 8.52
CA ASN A 70 22.46 -9.86 7.58
C ASN A 70 22.15 -9.27 6.20
N TYR A 71 23.12 -8.48 5.73
CA TYR A 71 23.35 -8.09 4.34
C TYR A 71 22.23 -7.31 3.62
N ASP A 72 22.49 -6.00 3.48
CA ASP A 72 21.82 -5.05 2.60
C ASP A 72 20.30 -4.84 2.78
N SER A 73 19.94 -4.09 3.82
CA SER A 73 18.63 -3.47 4.07
C SER A 73 18.12 -2.54 2.95
N LYS A 74 18.83 -2.47 1.82
CA LYS A 74 18.48 -1.68 0.63
C LYS A 74 17.89 -2.50 -0.51
N CYS A 75 17.98 -3.84 -0.45
CA CYS A 75 17.43 -4.66 -1.51
C CYS A 75 15.93 -4.87 -1.27
N VAL A 76 15.10 -4.22 -2.07
CA VAL A 76 13.65 -4.47 -2.11
C VAL A 76 13.47 -5.91 -2.61
N SER A 77 12.82 -6.76 -1.81
CA SER A 77 12.59 -8.16 -2.21
C SER A 77 11.78 -8.20 -3.51
N ASP A 78 12.12 -9.13 -4.41
CA ASP A 78 11.42 -9.27 -5.70
C ASP A 78 9.91 -9.45 -5.52
N GLU A 79 9.50 -10.15 -4.47
CA GLU A 79 8.10 -10.32 -4.08
C GLU A 79 7.42 -8.99 -3.74
N SER A 80 8.09 -8.14 -2.94
CA SER A 80 7.54 -6.83 -2.57
C SER A 80 7.40 -5.89 -3.78
N LEU A 81 8.34 -5.97 -4.75
CA LEU A 81 8.25 -5.24 -6.01
C LEU A 81 7.09 -5.75 -6.89
N GLN A 82 6.93 -7.07 -6.99
CA GLN A 82 5.82 -7.70 -7.71
C GLN A 82 4.47 -7.25 -7.14
N ILE A 83 4.31 -7.33 -5.82
CA ILE A 83 3.07 -6.94 -5.14
C ILE A 83 2.81 -5.44 -5.31
N SER A 84 3.83 -4.60 -5.16
CA SER A 84 3.70 -3.15 -5.38
C SER A 84 3.17 -2.83 -6.77
N ARG A 85 3.72 -3.49 -7.82
CA ARG A 85 3.26 -3.31 -9.20
C ARG A 85 1.83 -3.81 -9.44
N ILE A 86 1.46 -4.93 -8.83
CA ILE A 86 0.10 -5.48 -8.93
C ILE A 86 -0.90 -4.52 -8.29
N LEU A 87 -0.60 -4.02 -7.09
CA LEU A 87 -1.44 -3.04 -6.40
C LEU A 87 -1.52 -1.74 -7.19
N GLU A 88 -0.39 -1.18 -7.61
CA GLU A 88 -0.37 0.05 -8.40
C GLU A 88 -1.22 -0.07 -9.67
N ARG A 89 -1.14 -1.21 -10.38
CA ARG A 89 -2.00 -1.49 -11.53
C ARG A 89 -3.47 -1.63 -11.14
N ALA A 90 -3.78 -2.32 -10.05
CA ALA A 90 -5.16 -2.49 -9.58
C ALA A 90 -5.82 -1.15 -9.22
N PHE A 91 -5.12 -0.28 -8.48
CA PHE A 91 -5.62 1.03 -8.10
C PHE A 91 -5.75 1.97 -9.31
N LYS A 92 -4.76 2.00 -10.21
CA LYS A 92 -4.82 2.81 -11.44
C LYS A 92 -5.91 2.35 -12.41
N ASN A 93 -6.07 1.04 -12.61
CA ASN A 93 -7.06 0.51 -13.55
C ASN A 93 -8.49 0.60 -13.02
N SER A 94 -8.68 0.46 -11.70
CA SER A 94 -10.00 0.56 -11.08
C SER A 94 -10.55 1.99 -11.01
N ARG A 95 -9.70 3.01 -11.21
CA ARG A 95 -10.04 4.43 -11.02
C ARG A 95 -10.72 4.69 -9.67
N CYS A 96 -10.33 3.94 -8.65
CA CYS A 96 -10.90 4.06 -7.30
C CYS A 96 -10.46 5.34 -6.56
N VAL A 97 -9.38 5.97 -7.03
CA VAL A 97 -8.93 7.28 -6.60
C VAL A 97 -9.02 8.23 -7.79
N ASP A 98 -9.73 9.33 -7.61
CA ASP A 98 -9.86 10.35 -8.63
C ASP A 98 -8.60 11.25 -8.63
N LEU A 99 -7.74 11.04 -9.62
CA LEU A 99 -6.49 11.78 -9.75
C LEU A 99 -6.69 13.19 -10.33
N GLU A 100 -7.81 13.47 -11.01
CA GLU A 100 -8.05 14.78 -11.60
C GLU A 100 -8.35 15.81 -10.50
N TYR A 101 -9.09 15.40 -9.46
CA TYR A 101 -9.35 16.23 -8.27
C TYR A 101 -8.12 16.48 -7.39
N LEU A 102 -7.02 15.77 -7.64
CA LEU A 102 -5.74 15.99 -6.96
C LEU A 102 -4.91 17.10 -7.61
N CYS A 103 -5.34 17.64 -8.76
CA CYS A 103 -4.69 18.79 -9.39
C CYS A 103 -5.11 20.09 -8.67
N ILE A 104 -4.14 20.88 -8.22
CA ILE A 104 -4.38 22.17 -7.55
C ILE A 104 -4.25 23.29 -8.58
N LEU A 105 -3.12 23.31 -9.28
CA LEU A 105 -2.78 24.23 -10.36
C LEU A 105 -2.22 23.40 -11.51
N SER A 106 -2.93 23.38 -12.63
CA SER A 106 -2.48 22.66 -13.83
C SER A 106 -1.08 23.11 -14.22
N GLU A 107 -0.23 22.14 -14.58
CA GLU A 107 1.18 22.35 -14.97
C GLU A 107 2.11 22.89 -13.87
N GLU A 108 1.62 23.21 -12.67
CA GLU A 108 2.44 23.77 -11.59
C GLU A 108 2.44 22.89 -10.34
N LYS A 109 1.27 22.62 -9.74
CA LYS A 109 1.17 21.95 -8.43
C LYS A 109 0.07 20.90 -8.41
N VAL A 110 0.45 19.70 -8.00
CA VAL A 110 -0.47 18.59 -7.80
C VAL A 110 -0.23 17.92 -6.44
N TRP A 111 -1.26 17.24 -5.94
CA TRP A 111 -1.11 16.33 -4.81
C TRP A 111 -0.39 15.04 -5.24
N SER A 112 0.55 14.62 -4.40
CA SER A 112 1.25 13.35 -4.47
C SER A 112 0.90 12.53 -3.24
N ILE A 113 0.08 11.50 -3.47
CA ILE A 113 -0.33 10.54 -2.45
C ILE A 113 0.61 9.35 -2.50
N ARG A 114 1.18 9.02 -1.35
CA ARG A 114 2.07 7.88 -1.18
C ARG A 114 1.50 6.95 -0.10
N VAL A 115 1.24 5.72 -0.51
CA VAL A 115 0.79 4.63 0.35
C VAL A 115 1.96 3.70 0.56
N GLU A 116 2.34 3.49 1.82
CA GLU A 116 3.39 2.55 2.19
C GLU A 116 2.79 1.46 3.07
N CYS A 117 3.02 0.20 2.70
CA CYS A 117 2.60 -0.97 3.44
C CYS A 117 3.82 -1.75 3.93
N SER A 118 3.91 -2.00 5.23
CA SER A 118 4.96 -2.81 5.85
C SER A 118 4.35 -3.94 6.67
N GLU A 119 5.09 -5.03 6.81
CA GLU A 119 4.78 -6.06 7.80
C GLU A 119 4.90 -5.47 9.22
N SER A 120 3.99 -5.85 10.12
CA SER A 120 3.93 -5.37 11.51
C SER A 120 4.13 -6.49 12.53
#